data_AF-A0A2S0MIT1-F1
#
_entry.id   AF-A0A2S0MIT1-F1
#
_cell.length_a   1.000
_cell.length_b   1.000
_cell.length_c   1.000
_cell.angle_alpha   90.00
_cell.angle_beta   90.00
_cell.angle_gamma   90.00
#
_symmetry.space_group_name_H-M   'P 1'
#
loop_
_entity.id
_entity.type
_entity.pdbx_description
1 polymer ?
#
loop_
_entity_poly.entity_id
_entity_poly.type
_entity_poly.pdbx_seq_one_letter_code
_entity_poly.pdbx_strand_id
1 'polypeptide(L)'
;MNISSGAIQSQNFATISCTVIGSGGASWRGGKVMMVLSEANSAGSNPVLVSQNLDTGDTLANDTWNGPYIYNGQTLQGLSTATVQALLRLPGSPNDAALLLAALPGQRVCVRSSEVSGGDTLRAVALSITDVTANFTQVFGKSEAKAKAAAPLNLYSAVEATNAR
;
A
#
# COMPACT_ATOMS: atom_id res chain seq x y z
N MET A 1 -10.75 4.43 -8.49
CA MET A 1 -10.25 3.47 -9.51
C MET A 1 -9.98 2.15 -8.80
N ASN A 2 -10.37 1.02 -9.39
CA ASN A 2 -10.01 -0.31 -8.89
C ASN A 2 -9.48 -1.12 -10.07
N ILE A 3 -8.26 -1.62 -9.96
CA ILE A 3 -7.64 -2.49 -10.95
C ILE A 3 -7.31 -3.78 -10.24
N SER A 4 -7.98 -4.85 -10.63
CA SER A 4 -7.70 -6.20 -10.16
C SER A 4 -7.14 -7.01 -11.32
N SER A 5 -6.02 -7.68 -11.11
CA SER A 5 -5.58 -8.78 -11.98
C SER A 5 -5.97 -10.09 -11.32
N GLY A 6 -6.62 -10.98 -12.07
CA GLY A 6 -7.05 -12.29 -11.59
C GLY A 6 -5.90 -13.12 -11.01
N ALA A 7 -6.25 -14.09 -10.16
CA ALA A 7 -5.27 -14.91 -9.48
C ALA A 7 -4.46 -15.75 -10.48
N ILE A 8 -3.13 -15.62 -10.47
CA ILE A 8 -2.24 -16.50 -11.24
C ILE A 8 -1.70 -17.55 -10.27
N GLN A 9 -1.87 -18.83 -10.62
CA GLN A 9 -1.26 -19.96 -9.93
C GLN A 9 0.21 -20.01 -10.28
N SER A 10 1.10 -19.78 -9.31
CA SER A 10 2.52 -19.86 -9.59
C SER A 10 3.41 -19.91 -8.35
N GLN A 11 4.47 -20.71 -8.41
CA GLN A 11 5.60 -20.65 -7.46
C GLN A 11 6.86 -19.99 -8.04
N ASN A 12 6.97 -19.92 -9.37
CA ASN A 12 8.18 -19.46 -10.08
C ASN A 12 7.93 -18.27 -11.04
N PHE A 13 6.67 -17.89 -11.19
CA PHE A 13 6.20 -16.78 -12.01
C PHE A 13 5.46 -15.79 -11.13
N ALA A 14 5.55 -14.53 -11.50
CA ALA A 14 4.88 -13.48 -10.76
C ALA A 14 3.63 -13.01 -11.49
N THR A 15 2.59 -12.69 -10.72
CA THR A 15 1.49 -11.85 -11.20
C THR A 15 2.00 -10.42 -11.30
N ILE A 16 1.75 -9.76 -12.42
CA ILE A 16 2.09 -8.35 -12.60
C ILE A 16 0.81 -7.61 -13.01
N SER A 17 0.55 -6.48 -12.36
CA SER A 17 -0.50 -5.54 -12.70
C SER A 17 0.07 -4.15 -12.82
N CYS A 18 -0.20 -3.46 -13.92
CA CYS A 18 0.31 -2.12 -14.18
C CYS A 18 -0.83 -1.14 -14.43
N THR A 19 -0.66 0.10 -14.01
CA THR A 19 -1.64 1.16 -14.20
C THR A 19 -0.99 2.53 -14.39
N VAL A 20 -1.73 3.42 -15.04
CA VAL A 20 -1.52 4.87 -14.96
C VAL A 20 -2.42 5.42 -13.86
N ILE A 21 -1.86 6.23 -12.96
CA ILE A 21 -2.62 6.82 -11.86
C ILE A 21 -3.56 7.91 -12.41
N GLY A 22 -4.87 7.73 -12.21
CA GLY A 22 -5.88 8.68 -12.66
C GLY A 22 -5.86 10.00 -11.87
N SER A 23 -6.37 11.07 -12.47
CA SER A 23 -6.48 12.40 -11.83
C SER A 23 -7.82 12.63 -11.11
N GLY A 24 -8.89 11.93 -11.51
CA GLY A 24 -10.25 12.15 -10.98
C GLY A 24 -10.43 11.75 -9.50
N GLY A 25 -11.40 12.38 -8.83
CA GLY A 25 -11.74 12.09 -7.42
C GLY A 25 -10.85 12.79 -6.38
N ALA A 26 -10.93 12.34 -5.13
CA ALA A 26 -10.19 12.91 -4.00
C ALA A 26 -8.67 12.91 -4.23
N SER A 27 -7.96 13.89 -3.67
CA SER A 27 -6.50 13.96 -3.69
C SER A 27 -5.97 14.14 -2.27
N TRP A 28 -4.76 13.65 -2.03
CA TRP A 28 -4.05 13.83 -0.77
C TRP A 28 -2.68 14.41 -1.04
N ARG A 29 -2.43 15.64 -0.55
CA ARG A 29 -1.19 16.41 -0.80
C ARG A 29 -0.79 16.48 -2.28
N GLY A 30 -1.78 16.64 -3.17
CA GLY A 30 -1.58 16.72 -4.63
C GLY A 30 -1.41 15.37 -5.33
N GLY A 31 -1.38 14.26 -4.59
CA GLY A 31 -1.27 12.90 -5.12
C GLY A 31 -2.51 12.03 -4.88
N LYS A 32 -2.35 10.75 -5.21
CA LYS A 32 -3.27 9.65 -4.90
C LYS A 32 -2.60 8.68 -3.94
N VAL A 33 -3.40 8.05 -3.10
CA VAL A 33 -2.99 6.95 -2.23
C VAL A 33 -3.67 5.68 -2.71
N MET A 34 -2.87 4.72 -3.13
CA MET A 34 -3.32 3.42 -3.61
C MET A 34 -3.04 2.37 -2.54
N MET A 35 -4.02 1.52 -2.27
CA MET A 35 -3.83 0.31 -1.50
C MET A 35 -3.68 -0.85 -2.47
N VAL A 36 -2.56 -1.55 -2.34
CA VAL A 36 -2.23 -2.72 -3.13
C VAL A 36 -2.37 -3.94 -2.23
N LEU A 37 -3.13 -4.93 -2.66
CA LEU A 37 -3.28 -6.19 -1.94
C LEU A 37 -2.78 -7.34 -2.81
N SER A 38 -2.10 -8.27 -2.15
CA SER A 38 -1.70 -9.55 -2.71
C SER A 38 -2.18 -10.67 -1.81
N GLU A 39 -3.14 -11.44 -2.31
CA GLU A 39 -3.89 -12.38 -1.49
C GLU A 39 -3.89 -13.77 -2.07
N ALA A 40 -3.66 -14.75 -1.21
CA ALA A 40 -3.71 -16.14 -1.58
C ALA A 40 -5.00 -16.80 -1.10
N ASN A 41 -5.48 -17.78 -1.86
CA ASN A 41 -6.71 -18.53 -1.54
C ASN A 41 -6.44 -19.91 -0.91
N SER A 42 -5.20 -20.18 -0.54
CA SER A 42 -4.74 -21.50 -0.06
C SER A 42 -4.04 -21.36 1.29
N ALA A 43 -4.29 -22.31 2.21
CA ALA A 43 -3.69 -22.29 3.54
C ALA A 43 -2.15 -22.40 3.47
N GLY A 44 -1.46 -21.67 4.35
CA GLY A 44 0.00 -21.65 4.44
C GLY A 44 0.70 -20.89 3.31
N SER A 45 -0.03 -20.19 2.45
CA SER A 45 0.54 -19.36 1.38
C SER A 45 1.28 -18.16 1.98
N ASN A 46 2.24 -17.63 1.24
CA ASN A 46 3.09 -16.52 1.63
C ASN A 46 3.37 -15.64 0.39
N PRO A 47 2.38 -14.87 -0.07
CA PRO A 47 2.56 -13.93 -1.16
C PRO A 47 3.45 -12.75 -0.75
N VAL A 48 4.27 -12.25 -1.66
CA VAL A 48 5.09 -11.04 -1.47
C VAL A 48 4.79 -9.98 -2.52
N LEU A 49 4.91 -8.70 -2.17
CA LEU A 49 4.67 -7.57 -3.08
C LEU A 49 5.94 -6.78 -3.37
N VAL A 50 6.08 -6.38 -4.63
CA VAL A 50 7.02 -5.33 -5.06
C VAL A 50 6.29 -4.40 -6.02
N SER A 51 6.22 -3.12 -5.69
CA SER A 51 5.77 -2.06 -6.60
C SER A 51 6.98 -1.35 -7.18
N GLN A 52 6.83 -0.86 -8.41
CA GLN A 52 7.81 -0.04 -9.11
C GLN A 52 7.09 1.13 -9.78
N ASN A 53 7.59 2.34 -9.52
CA ASN A 53 7.27 3.51 -10.32
C ASN A 53 8.11 3.47 -11.60
N LEU A 54 7.48 3.39 -12.77
CA LEU A 54 8.16 3.28 -14.05
C LEU A 54 8.75 4.61 -14.54
N ASP A 55 8.34 5.74 -13.95
CA ASP A 55 8.85 7.06 -14.31
C ASP A 55 10.13 7.40 -13.54
N THR A 56 10.21 7.00 -12.26
CA THR A 56 11.36 7.29 -11.40
C THR A 56 12.28 6.08 -11.16
N GLY A 57 11.77 4.86 -11.35
CA GLY A 57 12.47 3.61 -11.03
C GLY A 57 12.34 3.20 -9.56
N ASP A 58 11.71 4.02 -8.71
CA ASP A 58 11.57 3.75 -7.28
C ASP A 58 10.78 2.47 -7.01
N THR A 59 11.25 1.68 -6.04
CA THR A 59 10.60 0.42 -5.65
C THR A 59 10.19 0.44 -4.19
N LEU A 60 9.01 -0.11 -3.90
CA LEU A 60 8.56 -0.41 -2.54
C LEU A 60 8.16 -1.87 -2.46
N ALA A 61 8.62 -2.57 -1.44
CA ALA A 61 8.32 -3.97 -1.22
C ALA A 61 7.70 -4.18 0.16
N ASN A 62 6.81 -5.16 0.26
CA ASN A 62 6.26 -5.61 1.53
C ASN A 62 5.74 -7.05 1.39
N ASP A 63 5.88 -7.85 2.43
CA ASP A 63 5.44 -9.26 2.48
C ASP A 63 4.34 -9.50 3.50
N THR A 64 3.94 -8.47 4.26
CA THR A 64 2.86 -8.58 5.24
C THR A 64 1.95 -7.36 5.21
N TRP A 65 0.64 -7.55 5.34
CA TRP A 65 -0.27 -6.43 5.52
C TRP A 65 -0.21 -5.79 6.92
N ASN A 66 0.33 -6.48 7.93
CA ASN A 66 0.40 -5.96 9.31
C ASN A 66 1.75 -5.28 9.64
N GLY A 67 2.58 -5.07 8.61
CA GLY A 67 3.91 -4.47 8.74
C GLY A 67 3.96 -2.96 8.55
N PRO A 68 5.17 -2.37 8.65
CA PRO A 68 5.39 -0.96 8.40
C PRO A 68 5.03 -0.56 6.96
N TYR A 69 4.37 0.60 6.80
CA TYR A 69 4.03 1.17 5.49
C TYR A 69 4.93 2.37 5.20
N ILE A 70 5.25 2.62 3.93
CA ILE A 70 6.07 3.78 3.55
C ILE A 70 5.19 4.80 2.82
N TYR A 71 5.13 6.01 3.37
CA TYR A 71 4.48 7.16 2.74
C TYR A 71 5.45 8.33 2.71
N ASN A 72 5.81 8.83 1.52
CA ASN A 72 6.78 9.92 1.32
C ASN A 72 8.11 9.74 2.09
N GLY A 73 8.65 8.52 2.10
CA GLY A 73 9.89 8.21 2.82
C GLY A 73 9.76 8.09 4.34
N GLN A 74 8.56 8.30 4.89
CA GLN A 74 8.26 8.04 6.29
C GLN A 74 7.69 6.64 6.47
N THR A 75 8.26 5.90 7.42
CA THR A 75 7.68 4.64 7.87
C THR A 75 6.51 4.95 8.80
N LEU A 76 5.29 4.69 8.34
CA LEU A 76 4.14 4.52 9.21
C LEU A 76 4.31 3.16 9.88
N GLN A 77 4.60 3.16 11.18
CA GLN A 77 4.52 1.95 12.01
C GLN A 77 3.18 1.24 11.74
N GLY A 78 3.18 -0.09 11.77
CA GLY A 78 2.08 -0.92 11.26
C GLY A 78 0.69 -0.35 11.55
N LEU A 79 -0.12 -0.19 10.50
CA LEU A 79 -1.46 0.34 10.64
C LEU A 79 -2.29 -0.62 11.49
N SER A 80 -3.08 -0.07 12.42
CA SER A 80 -4.01 -0.89 13.20
C SER A 80 -4.97 -1.64 12.28
N THR A 81 -5.42 -2.82 12.68
CA THR A 81 -6.46 -3.60 11.97
C THR A 81 -7.69 -2.74 11.64
N ALA A 82 -8.10 -1.88 12.57
CA ALA A 82 -9.22 -0.96 12.35
C ALA A 82 -8.92 0.08 11.26
N THR A 83 -7.69 0.57 11.19
CA THR A 83 -7.25 1.50 10.15
C THR A 83 -7.23 0.83 8.78
N VAL A 84 -6.67 -0.37 8.66
CA VAL A 84 -6.63 -1.14 7.41
C VAL A 84 -8.05 -1.44 6.91
N GLN A 85 -8.94 -1.87 7.81
CA GLN A 85 -10.36 -2.09 7.51
C GLN A 85 -11.06 -0.80 7.04
N ALA A 86 -10.72 0.37 7.61
CA ALA A 86 -11.30 1.65 7.22
C ALA A 86 -10.79 2.16 5.87
N LEU A 87 -9.60 1.76 5.43
CA LEU A 87 -9.06 2.14 4.11
C LEU A 87 -9.75 1.38 2.98
N LEU A 88 -9.92 0.07 3.14
CA LEU A 88 -10.58 -0.77 2.15
C LEU A 88 -11.26 -1.98 2.80
N ARG A 89 -10.45 -2.92 3.28
CA ARG A 89 -10.82 -4.13 4.02
C ARG A 89 -9.55 -4.81 4.53
N LEU A 90 -9.72 -5.74 5.46
CA LEU A 90 -8.66 -6.67 5.82
C LEU A 90 -8.42 -7.71 4.72
N PRO A 91 -7.16 -8.10 4.48
CA PRO A 91 -6.82 -9.29 3.71
C PRO A 91 -7.39 -10.56 4.33
N GLY A 92 -7.56 -11.60 3.52
CA GLY A 92 -8.19 -12.86 3.92
C GLY A 92 -7.31 -13.75 4.81
N SER A 93 -6.00 -13.57 4.77
CA SER A 93 -5.00 -14.35 5.49
C SER A 93 -3.99 -13.46 6.24
N PRO A 94 -3.48 -13.89 7.42
CA PRO A 94 -2.39 -13.20 8.11
C PRO A 94 -1.09 -13.09 7.30
N ASN A 95 -0.87 -14.00 6.34
CA ASN A 95 0.31 -14.01 5.48
C ASN A 95 0.10 -13.26 4.16
N ASP A 96 -1.08 -12.66 3.94
CA ASP A 96 -1.28 -11.84 2.76
C ASP A 96 -0.40 -10.58 2.84
N ALA A 97 0.01 -10.07 1.69
CA ALA A 97 0.81 -8.86 1.62
C ALA A 97 -0.05 -7.65 1.23
N ALA A 98 0.28 -6.49 1.78
CA ALA A 98 -0.31 -5.21 1.38
C ALA A 98 0.73 -4.11 1.29
N LEU A 99 0.48 -3.12 0.43
CA LEU A 99 1.31 -1.92 0.33
C LEU A 99 0.40 -0.69 0.20
N LEU A 100 0.78 0.41 0.85
CA LEU A 100 0.26 1.74 0.52
C LEU A 100 1.25 2.45 -0.37
N LEU A 101 0.78 2.91 -1.52
CA LEU A 101 1.58 3.59 -2.53
C LEU A 101 1.07 5.02 -2.70
N ALA A 102 1.95 5.99 -2.53
CA ALA A 102 1.69 7.37 -2.92
C ALA A 102 2.19 7.60 -4.35
N ALA A 103 1.34 8.14 -5.21
CA ALA A 103 1.71 8.44 -6.58
C ALA A 103 0.98 9.68 -7.10
N LEU A 104 1.64 10.43 -7.98
CA LEU A 104 1.06 11.59 -8.66
C LEU A 104 0.14 11.13 -9.81
N PRO A 105 -0.93 11.88 -10.10
CA PRO A 105 -1.70 11.68 -11.32
C PRO A 105 -0.81 11.66 -12.56
N GLY A 106 -1.04 10.70 -13.45
CA GLY A 106 -0.24 10.47 -14.66
C GLY A 106 0.96 9.54 -14.47
N GLN A 107 1.36 9.23 -13.23
CA GLN A 107 2.46 8.29 -13.00
C GLN A 107 2.10 6.86 -13.41
N ARG A 108 3.10 6.14 -13.91
CA ARG A 108 3.02 4.74 -14.31
C ARG A 108 3.56 3.86 -13.20
N VAL A 109 2.76 2.90 -12.75
CA VAL A 109 3.11 2.00 -11.65
C VAL A 109 2.87 0.57 -12.10
N CYS A 110 3.83 -0.31 -11.85
CA CYS A 110 3.64 -1.75 -11.92
C CYS A 110 3.79 -2.37 -10.53
N VAL A 111 2.98 -3.36 -10.24
CA VAL A 111 3.06 -4.17 -9.04
C VAL A 111 3.25 -5.61 -9.45
N ARG A 112 4.23 -6.25 -8.85
CA ARG A 112 4.54 -7.66 -8.96
C ARG A 112 4.20 -8.36 -7.64
N SER A 113 3.65 -9.57 -7.74
CA SER A 113 3.56 -10.49 -6.62
C SER A 113 3.94 -11.91 -7.01
N SER A 114 4.54 -12.61 -6.05
CA SER A 114 4.93 -14.01 -6.16
C SER A 114 4.62 -14.75 -4.87
N GLU A 115 4.36 -16.05 -4.98
CA GLU A 115 4.21 -16.96 -3.85
C GLU A 115 5.58 -17.52 -3.43
N VAL A 116 5.93 -17.45 -2.14
CA VAL A 116 7.24 -17.92 -1.63
C VAL A 116 7.16 -18.96 -0.50
N SER A 117 5.99 -19.58 -0.26
CA SER A 117 5.79 -20.59 0.82
C SER A 117 6.62 -21.88 0.71
N GLY A 118 7.41 -22.06 -0.36
CA GLY A 118 8.27 -23.24 -0.57
C GLY A 118 7.52 -24.52 -1.00
N GLY A 119 8.28 -25.55 -1.39
CA GLY A 119 7.75 -26.83 -1.89
C GLY A 119 7.27 -26.80 -3.35
N ASP A 120 6.57 -27.85 -3.81
CA ASP A 120 6.14 -28.03 -5.23
C ASP A 120 4.65 -27.68 -5.49
N THR A 121 3.91 -27.25 -4.45
CA THR A 121 2.47 -26.93 -4.56
C THR A 121 2.23 -25.55 -5.17
N LEU A 122 1.76 -25.49 -6.42
CA LEU A 122 1.28 -24.27 -7.06
C LEU A 122 0.13 -23.62 -6.26
N ARG A 123 0.31 -22.37 -5.83
CA ARG A 123 -0.73 -21.60 -5.13
C ARG A 123 -1.05 -20.33 -5.91
N ALA A 124 -2.32 -19.96 -5.89
CA ALA A 124 -2.82 -18.80 -6.61
C ALA A 124 -2.65 -17.55 -5.77
N VAL A 125 -2.14 -16.48 -6.40
CA VAL A 125 -2.07 -15.16 -5.78
C VAL A 125 -2.83 -14.15 -6.63
N ALA A 126 -3.81 -13.48 -6.02
CA ALA A 126 -4.60 -12.41 -6.59
C ALA A 126 -3.97 -11.05 -6.26
N LEU A 127 -3.93 -10.15 -7.24
CA LEU A 127 -3.44 -8.78 -7.05
C LEU A 127 -4.57 -7.78 -7.27
N SER A 128 -4.64 -6.78 -6.40
CA SER A 128 -5.50 -5.62 -6.61
C SER A 128 -4.78 -4.32 -6.25
N ILE A 129 -5.09 -3.28 -7.01
CA ILE A 129 -4.62 -1.90 -6.83
C ILE A 129 -5.87 -1.03 -6.76
N THR A 130 -6.16 -0.50 -5.56
CA THR A 130 -7.35 0.29 -5.31
C THR A 130 -6.99 1.70 -4.89
N ASP A 131 -7.61 2.70 -5.52
CA ASP A 131 -7.53 4.09 -5.06
C ASP A 131 -8.33 4.23 -3.76
N VAL A 132 -7.62 4.42 -2.65
CA VAL A 132 -8.20 4.61 -1.31
C VAL A 132 -8.09 6.06 -0.85
N THR A 133 -7.78 7.00 -1.74
CA THR A 133 -7.46 8.39 -1.37
C THR A 133 -8.58 9.06 -0.57
N ALA A 134 -9.84 8.79 -0.92
CA ALA A 134 -10.98 9.33 -0.18
C ALA A 134 -11.02 8.82 1.27
N ASN A 135 -10.88 7.51 1.47
CA ASN A 135 -10.90 6.87 2.79
C ASN A 135 -9.66 7.29 3.60
N PHE A 136 -8.49 7.33 2.95
CA PHE A 136 -7.24 7.81 3.55
C PHE A 136 -7.39 9.25 4.07
N THR A 137 -7.98 10.14 3.28
CA THR A 137 -8.23 11.53 3.69
C THR A 137 -9.18 11.60 4.88
N GLN A 138 -10.18 10.72 4.97
CA GLN A 138 -11.09 10.69 6.12
C GLN A 138 -10.43 10.21 7.40
N VAL A 139 -9.58 9.19 7.30
CA VAL A 139 -8.86 8.59 8.44
C VAL A 139 -7.76 9.53 8.93
N PHE A 140 -6.93 10.04 8.03
CA PHE A 140 -5.72 10.79 8.40
C PHE A 140 -5.91 12.32 8.32
N GLY A 141 -6.78 12.84 7.45
CA GLY A 141 -7.02 14.29 7.32
C GLY A 141 -7.62 14.94 8.55
N LYS A 142 -8.40 14.21 9.36
CA LYS A 142 -8.91 14.72 10.64
C LYS A 142 -7.82 14.83 11.71
N SER A 143 -6.83 13.94 11.69
CA SER A 143 -5.68 13.99 12.60
C SER A 143 -4.75 15.16 12.27
N GLU A 144 -4.55 15.46 10.98
CA GLU A 144 -3.80 16.63 10.54
C GLU A 144 -4.53 17.95 10.83
N ALA A 145 -5.84 18.02 10.64
CA ALA A 145 -6.63 19.20 10.98
C ALA A 145 -6.57 19.51 12.49
N LYS A 146 -6.62 18.47 13.35
CA LYS A 146 -6.41 18.62 14.80
C LYS A 146 -4.99 19.06 15.15
N ALA A 147 -3.97 18.51 14.49
CA ALA A 147 -2.58 18.93 14.71
C ALA A 147 -2.33 20.39 14.26
N LYS A 148 -2.90 20.80 13.13
CA LYS A 148 -2.80 22.17 12.58
C LYS A 148 -3.59 23.20 13.40
N ALA A 149 -4.67 22.79 14.06
CA ALA A 149 -5.42 23.64 14.98
C ALA A 149 -4.74 23.81 16.35
N ALA A 150 -3.73 22.99 16.68
CA ALA A 150 -3.07 22.98 17.99
C ALA A 150 -1.78 23.81 18.07
N ALA A 151 -1.15 24.21 16.95
CA ALA A 151 -0.01 25.15 16.92
C ALA A 151 0.27 25.68 15.50
N PRO A 152 0.84 26.89 15.31
CA PRO A 152 1.29 27.35 14.00
C PRO A 152 2.63 26.67 13.68
N LEU A 153 2.60 25.57 12.94
CA LEU A 153 3.81 24.82 12.60
C LEU A 153 4.33 25.17 11.21
N ASN A 154 5.50 25.82 11.22
CA ASN A 154 6.41 26.01 10.11
C ASN A 154 6.88 24.62 9.64
N LEU A 155 6.68 24.31 8.35
CA LEU A 155 6.72 22.98 7.73
C LEU A 155 8.11 22.30 7.67
N TYR A 156 9.08 22.75 8.47
CA TYR A 156 10.46 22.23 8.51
C TYR A 156 10.97 21.76 9.88
N SER A 157 10.16 21.76 10.95
CA SER A 157 10.66 21.47 12.32
C SER A 157 10.12 20.21 13.01
N ALA A 158 9.36 19.34 12.33
CA ALA A 158 8.86 18.11 12.94
C ALA A 158 9.87 16.94 12.96
N VAL A 159 11.18 17.22 13.03
CA VAL A 159 12.26 16.20 13.05
C VAL A 159 12.94 16.05 14.41
N GLU A 160 12.66 16.88 15.43
CA GLU A 160 13.40 16.81 16.71
C GLU A 160 12.61 16.31 17.93
N ALA A 161 11.36 15.89 17.81
CA ALA A 161 10.56 15.53 19.00
C ALA A 161 10.48 14.03 19.34
N THR A 162 11.27 13.15 18.71
CA THR A 162 11.19 11.69 19.01
C THR A 162 12.54 10.98 19.19
N ASN A 163 13.65 11.71 19.23
CA ASN A 163 14.97 11.18 19.62
C ASN A 163 15.48 11.81 20.94
N ALA A 164 14.60 11.89 21.94
CA ALA A 164 15.02 12.18 23.31
C ALA A 164 14.14 11.40 24.30
N ARG A 165 14.47 10.12 24.48
CA ARG A 165 14.45 9.40 25.75
C ARG A 165 15.08 8.01 25.59
#